data_AF-A0AAD8EEI1-F1
#
_entry.id   AF-A0AAD8EEI1-F1
#
_cell.length_a   1.000
_cell.length_b   1.000
_cell.length_c   1.000
_cell.angle_alpha   90.00
_cell.angle_beta   90.00
_cell.angle_gamma   90.00
#
_symmetry.space_group_name_H-M   'P 1'
#
loop_
_entity.id
_entity.type
_entity.pdbx_description
1 polymer ?
#
loop_
_entity_poly.entity_id
_entity_poly.type
_entity_poly.pdbx_seq_one_letter_code
_entity_poly.pdbx_strand_id
1 'polypeptide(L)'
;KENKNREKAAISENSDSEQRVNNTRGTAAQQTNTAERDQAIDFLEVISTLQTIIAGDKMSNQKKNIITDELKKLLTIIVDLKTKITVLESENWVLREVQSSNTKSYAQTVQMPSTSGKPAGNQRRQDPRHIAFISAEGNGAKEIQKLVTETVKPARDRIRIRSLRTIDKLHIVETDSEEDIEKLQNLRTLKVVVKVEKPRKRKPLMIIYDVNSTIKEDELMEIIYEQNFAEIMALDIFKKTSSTDSRVDQKIRALYTTLWK
;
A
#
# COMPACT_ATOMS: atom_id res chain seq x y z
N LYS A 1 -31.77 -39.36 -20.90
CA LYS A 1 -30.71 -39.52 -19.86
C LYS A 1 -29.30 -39.63 -20.46
N GLU A 2 -29.14 -39.72 -21.78
CA GLU A 2 -27.84 -39.90 -22.43
C GLU A 2 -27.08 -38.60 -22.72
N ASN A 3 -27.78 -37.47 -22.93
CA ASN A 3 -27.13 -36.18 -23.21
C ASN A 3 -26.50 -35.48 -22.00
N LYS A 4 -26.79 -35.91 -20.76
CA LYS A 4 -26.23 -35.28 -19.54
C LYS A 4 -24.85 -35.83 -19.15
N ASN A 5 -24.40 -36.92 -19.78
CA ASN A 5 -23.09 -37.52 -19.48
C ASN A 5 -21.96 -37.05 -20.39
N ARG A 6 -22.25 -36.50 -21.58
CA ARG A 6 -21.20 -35.99 -22.48
C ARG A 6 -20.66 -34.61 -22.08
N GLU A 7 -21.48 -33.79 -21.42
CA GLU A 7 -21.09 -32.45 -20.99
C GLU A 7 -20.19 -32.44 -19.74
N LYS A 8 -20.16 -33.54 -18.97
CA LYS A 8 -19.27 -33.70 -17.81
C LYS A 8 -17.86 -34.20 -18.17
N ALA A 9 -17.67 -34.81 -19.34
CA ALA A 9 -16.34 -35.27 -19.78
C ALA A 9 -15.50 -34.13 -20.36
N ALA A 10 -16.11 -33.15 -21.04
CA ALA A 10 -15.40 -32.04 -21.69
C ALA A 10 -14.86 -30.97 -20.72
N ILE A 11 -15.35 -30.93 -19.47
CA ILE A 11 -14.93 -29.93 -18.48
C ILE A 11 -13.72 -30.43 -17.65
N SER A 12 -13.42 -31.73 -17.69
CA SER A 12 -12.31 -32.31 -16.92
C SER A 12 -10.94 -32.15 -17.60
N GLU A 13 -10.87 -31.97 -18.92
CA GLU A 13 -9.58 -31.90 -19.65
C GLU A 13 -9.00 -30.48 -19.78
N ASN A 14 -9.81 -29.44 -19.54
CA ASN A 14 -9.33 -28.04 -19.60
C ASN A 14 -8.76 -27.51 -18.28
N SER A 15 -8.87 -28.25 -17.17
CA SER A 15 -8.36 -27.79 -15.87
C SER A 15 -6.91 -28.19 -15.59
N ASP A 16 -6.37 -29.20 -16.28
CA ASP A 16 -5.00 -29.70 -16.05
C ASP A 16 -3.95 -29.00 -16.94
N SER A 17 -4.38 -28.35 -18.01
CA SER A 17 -3.51 -27.63 -18.94
C SER A 17 -3.22 -26.18 -18.51
N GLU A 18 -4.12 -25.52 -17.77
CA GLU A 18 -3.90 -24.14 -17.28
C GLU A 18 -3.09 -24.07 -15.97
N GLN A 19 -3.04 -25.13 -15.16
CA GLN A 19 -2.21 -25.15 -13.94
C GLN A 19 -0.72 -25.38 -14.21
N ARG A 20 -0.34 -25.85 -15.41
CA ARG A 20 1.07 -26.02 -15.78
C ARG A 20 1.76 -24.77 -16.31
N VAL A 21 1.02 -23.76 -16.76
CA VAL A 21 1.60 -22.57 -17.42
C VAL A 21 2.09 -21.51 -16.41
N ASN A 22 1.51 -21.46 -15.21
CA ASN A 22 1.84 -20.42 -14.23
C ASN A 22 3.00 -20.77 -13.28
N ASN A 23 3.40 -22.05 -13.21
CA ASN A 23 4.52 -22.47 -12.35
C ASN A 23 5.89 -22.38 -13.04
N THR A 24 5.94 -22.19 -14.36
CA THR A 24 7.21 -22.11 -15.12
C THR A 24 7.66 -20.66 -15.35
N ARG A 25 6.79 -19.68 -15.14
CA ARG A 25 7.10 -18.26 -15.42
C ARG A 25 7.80 -17.53 -14.27
N GLY A 26 7.72 -18.05 -13.05
CA GLY A 26 8.42 -17.52 -11.86
C GLY A 26 9.88 -17.94 -11.74
N THR A 27 10.25 -19.10 -12.27
CA THR A 27 11.63 -19.63 -12.21
C THR A 27 12.50 -19.19 -13.40
N ALA A 28 11.91 -18.98 -14.57
CA ALA A 28 12.64 -18.56 -15.77
C ALA A 28 13.19 -17.12 -15.68
N ALA A 29 12.47 -16.20 -15.02
CA ALA A 29 12.93 -14.81 -14.85
C ALA A 29 13.98 -14.62 -13.74
N GLN A 30 14.22 -15.64 -12.90
CA GLN A 30 15.22 -15.61 -11.84
C GLN A 30 16.55 -16.28 -12.23
N GLN A 31 16.57 -17.10 -13.28
CA GLN A 31 17.81 -17.72 -13.78
C GLN A 31 18.57 -16.84 -14.79
N THR A 32 17.90 -15.88 -15.45
CA THR A 32 18.55 -15.01 -16.44
C THR A 32 19.38 -13.89 -15.82
N ASN A 33 19.14 -13.50 -14.57
CA ASN A 33 19.93 -12.46 -13.88
C ASN A 33 21.15 -12.99 -13.10
N THR A 34 21.24 -14.30 -12.88
CA THR A 34 22.40 -14.91 -12.21
C THR A 34 23.54 -15.21 -13.19
N ALA A 35 23.23 -15.57 -14.44
CA ALA A 35 24.24 -15.93 -15.44
C ALA A 35 25.07 -14.74 -15.96
N GLU A 36 24.56 -13.51 -15.92
CA GLU A 36 25.32 -12.31 -16.29
C GLU A 36 26.21 -11.76 -15.15
N ARG A 37 26.09 -12.27 -13.92
CA ARG A 37 26.88 -11.83 -12.76
C ARG A 37 28.24 -12.53 -12.62
N ASP A 38 28.49 -13.62 -13.35
CA ASP A 38 29.70 -14.43 -13.22
C ASP A 38 30.91 -13.92 -14.03
N GLN A 39 30.77 -12.80 -14.75
CA GLN A 39 31.92 -12.06 -15.32
C GLN A 39 32.41 -10.94 -14.40
N ALA A 40 32.33 -11.13 -13.08
CA ALA A 40 32.95 -10.22 -12.14
C ALA A 40 34.48 -10.30 -12.31
N ILE A 41 35.06 -9.31 -12.99
CA ILE A 41 36.51 -9.10 -13.04
C ILE A 41 37.03 -9.18 -11.59
N ASP A 42 37.94 -10.12 -11.32
CA ASP A 42 38.55 -10.21 -9.99
C ASP A 42 39.51 -9.03 -9.81
N PHE A 43 38.98 -7.96 -9.22
CA PHE A 43 39.75 -6.74 -8.94
C PHE A 43 41.03 -7.01 -8.13
N LEU A 44 41.09 -8.10 -7.36
CA LEU A 44 42.31 -8.50 -6.66
C LEU A 44 43.40 -8.92 -7.64
N GLU A 45 43.04 -9.68 -8.67
CA GLU A 45 43.96 -10.09 -9.74
C GLU A 45 44.44 -8.88 -10.55
N VAL A 46 43.56 -7.94 -10.85
CA VAL A 46 43.92 -6.69 -11.56
C VAL A 46 44.88 -5.85 -10.73
N ILE A 47 44.64 -5.68 -9.43
CA ILE A 47 45.52 -4.92 -8.54
C ILE A 47 46.88 -5.62 -8.38
N SER A 48 46.91 -6.94 -8.24
CA SER A 48 48.14 -7.73 -8.18
C SER A 48 48.97 -7.59 -9.48
N THR A 49 48.29 -7.62 -10.63
CA THR A 49 48.90 -7.40 -11.94
C THR A 49 49.50 -6.00 -12.03
N LEU A 50 48.76 -4.96 -11.59
CA LEU A 50 49.26 -3.59 -11.56
C LEU A 50 50.47 -3.43 -10.63
N GLN A 51 50.45 -4.02 -9.45
CA GLN A 51 51.60 -4.01 -8.53
C GLN A 51 52.84 -4.64 -9.16
N THR A 52 52.66 -5.75 -9.89
CA THR A 52 53.74 -6.41 -10.63
C THR A 52 54.31 -5.53 -11.75
N ILE A 53 53.44 -4.84 -12.50
CA ILE A 53 53.86 -3.89 -13.56
C ILE A 53 54.63 -2.70 -12.96
N ILE A 54 54.13 -2.13 -11.87
CA ILE A 54 54.77 -0.98 -11.19
C ILE A 54 56.13 -1.38 -10.59
N ALA A 55 56.25 -2.61 -10.07
CA ALA A 55 57.51 -3.13 -9.56
C ALA A 55 58.59 -3.16 -10.67
N GLY A 56 58.23 -3.58 -11.88
CA GLY A 56 59.11 -3.65 -13.04
C GLY A 56 59.46 -2.32 -13.71
N ASP A 57 58.73 -1.24 -13.43
CA ASP A 57 58.92 0.05 -14.10
C ASP A 57 60.15 0.84 -13.58
N LYS A 58 60.76 1.66 -14.43
CA LYS A 58 61.99 2.46 -14.13
C LYS A 58 61.69 3.79 -13.43
N MET A 59 60.65 3.85 -12.60
CA MET A 59 60.32 5.04 -11.81
C MET A 59 61.07 5.07 -10.47
N SER A 60 61.27 6.28 -9.91
CA SER A 60 61.87 6.46 -8.59
C SER A 60 61.08 5.74 -7.50
N ASN A 61 61.77 5.15 -6.51
CA ASN A 61 61.14 4.41 -5.41
C ASN A 61 60.06 5.21 -4.66
N GLN A 62 60.26 6.53 -4.50
CA GLN A 62 59.26 7.39 -3.86
C GLN A 62 57.92 7.39 -4.62
N LYS A 63 57.95 7.47 -5.96
CA LYS A 63 56.74 7.42 -6.80
C LYS A 63 56.08 6.04 -6.73
N LYS A 64 56.86 4.95 -6.72
CA LYS A 64 56.34 3.58 -6.55
C LYS A 64 55.57 3.43 -5.23
N ASN A 65 56.14 3.96 -4.14
CA ASN A 65 55.51 3.89 -2.82
C ASN A 65 54.18 4.65 -2.79
N ILE A 66 54.12 5.87 -3.35
CA ILE A 66 52.88 6.65 -3.42
C ILE A 66 51.80 5.88 -4.18
N ILE A 67 52.11 5.34 -5.36
CA ILE A 67 51.14 4.58 -6.16
C ILE A 67 50.70 3.32 -5.41
N THR A 68 51.64 2.62 -4.76
CA THR A 68 51.35 1.41 -3.98
C THR A 68 50.41 1.72 -2.81
N ASP A 69 50.60 2.85 -2.13
CA ASP A 69 49.75 3.26 -1.02
C ASP A 69 48.35 3.68 -1.48
N GLU A 70 48.22 4.36 -2.63
CA GLU A 70 46.90 4.64 -3.22
C GLU A 70 46.18 3.36 -3.67
N LEU A 71 46.91 2.38 -4.24
CA LEU A 71 46.34 1.07 -4.58
C LEU A 71 45.87 0.31 -3.35
N LYS A 72 46.57 0.41 -2.22
CA LYS A 72 46.13 -0.16 -0.94
C LYS A 72 44.84 0.49 -0.43
N LYS A 73 44.72 1.83 -0.51
CA LYS A 73 43.47 2.53 -0.14
C LYS A 73 42.30 2.08 -1.01
N LEU A 74 42.51 1.98 -2.32
CA LEU A 74 41.51 1.48 -3.25
C LEU A 74 41.09 0.04 -2.91
N LEU A 75 42.07 -0.82 -2.58
CA LEU A 75 41.82 -2.19 -2.14
C LEU A 75 40.95 -2.22 -0.87
N THR A 76 41.21 -1.37 0.12
CA THR A 76 40.40 -1.28 1.33
C THR A 76 38.94 -0.91 1.01
N ILE A 77 38.71 0.07 0.12
CA ILE A 77 37.35 0.47 -0.29
C ILE A 77 36.64 -0.68 -1.01
N ILE A 78 37.33 -1.40 -1.89
CA ILE A 78 36.74 -2.53 -2.62
C ILE A 78 36.34 -3.66 -1.65
N VAL A 79 37.18 -3.97 -0.67
CA VAL A 79 36.88 -4.98 0.35
C VAL A 79 35.66 -4.54 1.18
N ASP A 80 35.60 -3.28 1.62
CA ASP A 80 34.47 -2.75 2.39
C ASP A 80 33.16 -2.80 1.60
N LEU A 81 33.18 -2.44 0.31
CA LEU A 81 32.02 -2.54 -0.57
C LEU A 81 31.57 -4.00 -0.76
N LYS A 82 32.50 -4.94 -0.96
CA LYS A 82 32.17 -6.37 -1.05
C LYS A 82 31.50 -6.86 0.24
N THR A 83 32.03 -6.48 1.41
CA THR A 83 31.42 -6.82 2.70
C THR A 83 30.02 -6.21 2.86
N LYS A 84 29.83 -4.95 2.44
CA LYS A 84 28.51 -4.32 2.51
C LYS A 84 27.48 -5.00 1.59
N ILE A 85 27.90 -5.41 0.39
CA ILE A 85 27.03 -6.16 -0.53
C ILE A 85 26.63 -7.50 0.09
N THR A 86 27.56 -8.27 0.66
CA THR A 86 27.23 -9.57 1.27
C THR A 86 26.30 -9.42 2.46
N VAL A 87 26.47 -8.38 3.29
CA VAL A 87 25.54 -8.05 4.38
C VAL A 87 24.15 -7.74 3.83
N LEU A 88 24.04 -6.85 2.84
CA LEU A 88 22.74 -6.48 2.24
C LEU A 88 22.06 -7.67 1.54
N GLU A 89 22.82 -8.58 0.93
CA GLU A 89 22.28 -9.80 0.33
C GLU A 89 21.73 -10.74 1.41
N SER A 90 22.44 -10.91 2.53
CA SER A 90 21.94 -11.71 3.65
C SER A 90 20.70 -11.09 4.31
N GLU A 91 20.64 -9.77 4.45
CA GLU A 91 19.47 -9.06 5.00
C GLU A 91 18.26 -9.20 4.07
N ASN A 92 18.45 -8.99 2.76
CA ASN A 92 17.40 -9.21 1.76
C ASN A 92 16.90 -10.66 1.76
N TRP A 93 17.79 -11.63 1.97
CA TRP A 93 17.42 -13.03 2.09
C TRP A 93 16.52 -13.27 3.32
N VAL A 94 16.91 -12.75 4.50
CA VAL A 94 16.10 -12.84 5.72
C VAL A 94 14.74 -12.16 5.54
N LEU A 95 14.70 -10.96 4.94
CA LEU A 95 13.46 -10.24 4.68
C LEU A 95 12.52 -11.04 3.76
N ARG A 96 13.06 -11.71 2.74
CA ARG A 96 12.28 -12.60 1.87
C ARG A 96 11.77 -13.83 2.62
N GLU A 97 12.55 -14.42 3.50
CA GLU A 97 12.15 -15.59 4.29
C GLU A 97 11.07 -15.23 5.33
N VAL A 98 11.23 -14.09 6.01
CA VAL A 98 10.24 -13.56 6.96
C VAL A 98 8.95 -13.17 6.23
N GLN A 99 9.03 -12.59 5.03
CA GLN A 99 7.84 -12.32 4.22
C GLN A 99 7.17 -13.60 3.72
N SER A 100 7.95 -14.58 3.28
CA SER A 100 7.42 -15.86 2.77
C SER A 100 6.73 -16.68 3.88
N SER A 101 7.22 -16.60 5.12
CA SER A 101 6.60 -17.26 6.28
C SER A 101 5.40 -16.51 6.86
N ASN A 102 5.25 -15.20 6.61
CA ASN A 102 4.08 -14.42 7.02
C ASN A 102 3.00 -14.24 5.93
N THR A 103 3.30 -14.55 4.67
CA THR A 103 2.26 -14.71 3.65
C THR A 103 1.61 -16.08 3.82
N LYS A 104 0.54 -16.15 4.62
CA LYS A 104 -0.43 -17.24 4.50
C LYS A 104 -0.90 -17.28 3.04
N SER A 105 -0.34 -18.19 2.27
CA SER A 105 -0.73 -18.41 0.88
C SER A 105 -2.22 -18.74 0.84
N TYR A 106 -2.95 -18.14 -0.11
CA TYR A 106 -4.37 -18.39 -0.32
C TYR A 106 -4.65 -19.91 -0.45
N ALA A 107 -3.69 -20.67 -1.01
CA ALA A 107 -3.76 -22.12 -1.13
C ALA A 107 -3.80 -22.87 0.23
N GLN A 108 -3.13 -22.35 1.26
CA GLN A 108 -3.08 -22.96 2.60
C GLN A 108 -4.37 -22.70 3.39
N THR A 109 -5.12 -21.66 3.02
CA THR A 109 -6.44 -21.36 3.59
C THR A 109 -7.53 -22.26 2.99
N VAL A 110 -7.35 -22.75 1.76
CA VAL A 110 -8.32 -23.62 1.07
C VAL A 110 -8.22 -25.09 1.52
N GLN A 111 -7.08 -25.53 2.08
CA GLN A 111 -6.86 -26.92 2.50
C GLN A 111 -7.32 -27.24 3.93
N MET A 112 -7.78 -26.26 4.71
CA MET A 112 -8.40 -26.58 6.00
C MET A 112 -9.84 -27.05 5.77
N PRO A 113 -10.25 -28.25 6.24
CA PRO A 113 -11.63 -28.70 6.14
C PRO A 113 -12.52 -27.76 6.96
N SER A 114 -13.22 -26.88 6.24
CA SER A 114 -14.24 -25.97 6.77
C SER A 114 -15.31 -26.78 7.48
N THR A 115 -15.36 -26.68 8.81
CA THR A 115 -16.55 -27.03 9.58
C THR A 115 -17.71 -26.13 9.14
N SER A 116 -18.63 -26.72 8.37
CA SER A 116 -20.03 -26.31 8.17
C SER A 116 -20.38 -24.84 8.49
N GLY A 117 -20.32 -23.97 7.49
CA GLY A 117 -20.67 -22.55 7.68
C GLY A 117 -20.88 -21.74 6.40
N LYS A 118 -21.85 -22.14 5.58
CA LYS A 118 -22.45 -21.38 4.45
C LYS A 118 -21.52 -21.09 3.24
N PRO A 119 -22.02 -21.26 1.99
CA PRO A 119 -21.23 -20.97 0.80
C PRO A 119 -20.90 -19.48 0.72
N ALA A 120 -19.64 -19.17 0.44
CA ALA A 120 -19.16 -17.85 0.08
C ALA A 120 -19.94 -17.36 -1.15
N GLY A 121 -20.96 -16.53 -0.90
CA GLY A 121 -21.70 -15.87 -1.95
C GLY A 121 -20.76 -14.98 -2.75
N ASN A 122 -20.94 -15.01 -4.08
CA ASN A 122 -20.42 -14.04 -5.04
C ASN A 122 -20.12 -12.69 -4.36
N GLN A 123 -18.86 -12.29 -4.32
CA GLN A 123 -18.48 -10.91 -4.07
C GLN A 123 -19.04 -10.07 -5.22
N ARG A 124 -20.34 -9.77 -5.15
CA ARG A 124 -20.95 -8.70 -5.93
C ARG A 124 -20.09 -7.48 -5.69
N ARG A 125 -19.60 -6.87 -6.76
CA ARG A 125 -19.00 -5.53 -6.73
C ARG A 125 -19.94 -4.69 -5.86
N GLN A 126 -19.49 -4.35 -4.65
CA GLN A 126 -20.33 -3.61 -3.74
C GLN A 126 -20.36 -2.20 -4.30
N ASP A 127 -21.51 -1.79 -4.84
CA ASP A 127 -21.71 -0.41 -5.25
C ASP A 127 -21.31 0.52 -4.08
N PRO A 128 -20.68 1.67 -4.37
CA PRO A 128 -20.22 2.60 -3.35
C PRO A 128 -21.36 2.89 -2.36
N ARG A 129 -21.07 2.70 -1.07
CA ARG A 129 -22.06 2.88 -0.01
C ARG A 129 -22.04 4.32 0.45
N HIS A 130 -23.19 4.98 0.41
CA HIS A 130 -23.33 6.34 0.92
C HIS A 130 -23.84 6.28 2.36
N ILE A 131 -23.10 6.88 3.29
CA ILE A 131 -23.35 6.77 4.73
C ILE A 131 -23.75 8.14 5.29
N ALA A 132 -24.71 8.16 6.20
CA ALA A 132 -25.08 9.32 7.01
C ALA A 132 -25.14 8.95 8.50
N PHE A 133 -24.82 9.91 9.36
CA PHE A 133 -24.89 9.79 10.81
C PHE A 133 -26.06 10.59 11.36
N ILE A 134 -26.89 9.97 12.18
CA ILE A 134 -28.05 10.58 12.83
C ILE A 134 -27.84 10.57 14.34
N SER A 135 -27.92 11.75 14.96
CA SER A 135 -27.79 11.95 16.40
C SER A 135 -28.86 12.92 16.91
N ALA A 136 -29.35 12.73 18.13
CA ALA A 136 -30.15 13.74 18.85
C ALA A 136 -29.53 14.02 20.21
N GLU A 137 -29.65 15.27 20.66
CA GLU A 137 -29.26 15.65 22.01
C GLU A 137 -30.30 15.12 23.01
N GLY A 138 -29.83 14.54 24.13
CA GLY A 138 -30.69 14.08 25.23
C GLY A 138 -31.39 12.73 25.05
N ASN A 139 -31.61 12.27 23.81
CA ASN A 139 -32.36 11.02 23.55
C ASN A 139 -31.48 9.77 23.55
N GLY A 140 -32.05 8.65 23.99
CA GLY A 140 -31.42 7.34 23.93
C GLY A 140 -31.39 6.76 22.51
N ALA A 141 -30.48 5.83 22.24
CA ALA A 141 -30.32 5.23 20.91
C ALA A 141 -31.62 4.58 20.38
N LYS A 142 -32.34 3.84 21.23
CA LYS A 142 -33.61 3.20 20.84
C LYS A 142 -34.70 4.20 20.47
N GLU A 143 -34.74 5.34 21.15
CA GLU A 143 -35.73 6.40 20.90
C GLU A 143 -35.45 7.08 19.56
N ILE A 144 -34.18 7.38 19.28
CA ILE A 144 -33.77 7.95 18.00
C ILE A 144 -34.09 6.97 16.86
N GLN A 145 -33.85 5.67 17.05
CA GLN A 145 -34.20 4.65 16.05
C GLN A 145 -35.70 4.67 15.76
N LYS A 146 -36.51 4.62 16.82
CA LYS A 146 -37.98 4.64 16.71
C LYS A 146 -38.42 5.89 15.96
N LEU A 147 -37.93 7.05 16.37
CA LEU A 147 -38.22 8.34 15.75
C LEU A 147 -37.85 8.37 14.26
N VAL A 148 -36.66 7.88 13.88
CA VAL A 148 -36.22 7.81 12.49
C VAL A 148 -37.15 6.89 11.68
N THR A 149 -37.51 5.71 12.21
CA THR A 149 -38.40 4.77 11.51
C THR A 149 -39.86 5.22 11.42
N GLU A 150 -40.31 6.03 12.39
CA GLU A 150 -41.66 6.62 12.38
C GLU A 150 -41.74 7.79 11.40
N THR A 151 -40.73 8.65 11.41
CA THR A 151 -40.69 9.90 10.63
C THR A 151 -40.33 9.66 9.17
N VAL A 152 -39.34 8.81 8.89
CA VAL A 152 -38.88 8.52 7.53
C VAL A 152 -39.75 7.42 6.93
N LYS A 153 -40.34 7.70 5.76
CA LYS A 153 -41.13 6.72 5.01
C LYS A 153 -40.43 6.47 3.67
N PRO A 154 -39.50 5.49 3.57
CA PRO A 154 -38.62 5.29 2.41
C PRO A 154 -39.36 5.29 1.06
N ALA A 155 -40.51 4.63 0.99
CA ALA A 155 -41.33 4.56 -0.22
C ALA A 155 -41.97 5.91 -0.61
N ARG A 156 -42.45 6.68 0.38
CA ARG A 156 -43.10 7.99 0.16
C ARG A 156 -42.07 9.07 -0.17
N ASP A 157 -40.96 9.07 0.57
CA ASP A 157 -39.91 10.07 0.46
C ASP A 157 -38.93 9.76 -0.69
N ARG A 158 -39.09 8.59 -1.35
CA ARG A 158 -38.22 8.08 -2.42
C ARG A 158 -36.75 8.05 -1.99
N ILE A 159 -36.51 7.50 -0.80
CA ILE A 159 -35.18 7.31 -0.19
C ILE A 159 -34.92 5.80 -0.13
N ARG A 160 -33.81 5.34 -0.70
CA ARG A 160 -33.44 3.92 -0.64
C ARG A 160 -32.46 3.67 0.50
N ILE A 161 -32.97 3.13 1.60
CA ILE A 161 -32.17 2.77 2.77
C ILE A 161 -31.75 1.30 2.65
N ARG A 162 -30.44 1.03 2.64
CA ARG A 162 -29.85 -0.32 2.63
C ARG A 162 -29.78 -0.91 4.03
N SER A 163 -29.30 -0.12 4.98
CA SER A 163 -29.03 -0.59 6.34
C SER A 163 -29.16 0.56 7.33
N LEU A 164 -29.59 0.23 8.53
CA LEU A 164 -29.63 1.10 9.69
C LEU A 164 -28.92 0.37 10.83
N ARG A 165 -27.82 0.94 11.32
CA ARG A 165 -27.03 0.39 12.42
C ARG A 165 -26.93 1.40 13.55
N THR A 166 -27.01 0.92 14.78
CA THR A 166 -26.82 1.74 15.98
C THR A 166 -25.45 1.49 16.58
N ILE A 167 -24.73 2.56 16.93
CA ILE A 167 -23.48 2.52 17.70
C ILE A 167 -23.58 3.59 18.78
N ASP A 168 -23.61 3.17 20.04
CA ASP A 168 -23.78 4.04 21.21
C ASP A 168 -24.99 4.99 21.09
N LYS A 169 -24.74 6.29 20.90
CA LYS A 169 -25.77 7.33 20.71
C LYS A 169 -25.95 7.77 19.26
N LEU A 170 -25.31 7.06 18.32
CA LEU A 170 -25.27 7.39 16.90
C LEU A 170 -25.99 6.33 16.08
N HIS A 171 -26.79 6.76 15.11
CA HIS A 171 -27.35 5.88 14.09
C HIS A 171 -26.65 6.10 12.77
N ILE A 172 -26.21 5.02 12.16
CA ILE A 172 -25.53 4.98 10.88
C ILE A 172 -26.53 4.47 9.84
N VAL A 173 -26.85 5.32 8.88
CA VAL A 173 -27.75 5.00 7.77
C VAL A 173 -26.91 4.79 6.51
N GLU A 174 -27.05 3.64 5.89
CA GLU A 174 -26.50 3.35 4.57
C GLU A 174 -27.59 3.52 3.51
N THR A 175 -27.28 4.25 2.45
CA THR A 175 -28.17 4.58 1.34
C THR A 175 -27.56 4.16 0.01
N ASP A 176 -28.41 3.99 -1.01
CA ASP A 176 -27.98 3.64 -2.38
C ASP A 176 -27.28 4.81 -3.09
N SER A 177 -27.65 6.06 -2.77
CA SER A 177 -27.20 7.25 -3.48
C SER A 177 -26.91 8.41 -2.54
N GLU A 178 -26.02 9.33 -2.93
CA GLU A 178 -25.74 10.53 -2.15
C GLU A 178 -26.93 11.50 -2.10
N GLU A 179 -27.77 11.53 -3.15
CA GLU A 179 -29.01 12.31 -3.20
C GLU A 179 -29.99 11.89 -2.10
N ASP A 180 -30.04 10.60 -1.75
CA ASP A 180 -30.89 10.09 -0.68
C ASP A 180 -30.45 10.60 0.70
N ILE A 181 -29.15 10.82 0.91
CA ILE A 181 -28.65 11.47 2.12
C ILE A 181 -29.11 12.92 2.16
N GLU A 182 -29.05 13.64 1.04
CA GLU A 182 -29.48 15.03 0.98
C GLU A 182 -30.99 15.18 1.23
N LYS A 183 -31.80 14.24 0.73
CA LYS A 183 -33.23 14.16 1.09
C LYS A 183 -33.43 13.93 2.59
N LEU A 184 -32.66 13.01 3.20
CA LEU A 184 -32.71 12.76 4.65
C LEU A 184 -32.33 14.01 5.45
N GLN A 185 -31.31 14.76 5.03
CA GLN A 185 -30.88 16.00 5.68
C GLN A 185 -31.91 17.13 5.56
N ASN A 186 -32.62 17.20 4.43
CA ASN A 186 -33.59 18.25 4.15
C ASN A 186 -35.02 17.90 4.58
N LEU A 187 -35.25 16.71 5.14
CA LEU A 187 -36.56 16.27 5.59
C LEU A 187 -37.00 17.10 6.80
N ARG A 188 -38.00 17.99 6.59
CA ARG A 188 -38.41 19.01 7.58
C ARG A 188 -38.75 18.42 8.96
N THR A 189 -39.45 17.29 8.98
CA THR A 189 -39.87 16.62 10.22
C THR A 189 -38.69 16.04 10.99
N LEU A 190 -37.68 15.54 10.28
CA LEU A 190 -36.50 14.92 10.88
C LEU A 190 -35.51 15.98 11.39
N LYS A 191 -35.30 17.05 10.62
CA LYS A 191 -34.35 18.14 10.92
C LYS A 191 -34.62 18.88 12.23
N VAL A 192 -35.88 18.89 12.70
CA VAL A 192 -36.27 19.54 13.96
C VAL A 192 -35.82 18.74 15.18
N VAL A 193 -35.75 17.41 15.06
CA VAL A 193 -35.60 16.52 16.23
C VAL A 193 -34.24 15.83 16.25
N VAL A 194 -33.65 15.58 15.08
CA VAL A 194 -32.34 14.92 14.96
C VAL A 194 -31.43 15.69 14.01
N LYS A 195 -30.14 15.61 14.29
CA LYS A 195 -29.07 16.11 13.44
C LYS A 195 -28.60 15.01 12.52
N VAL A 196 -28.62 15.26 11.21
CA VAL A 196 -28.14 14.34 10.18
C VAL A 196 -26.86 14.89 9.56
N GLU A 197 -25.71 14.28 9.86
CA GLU A 197 -24.39 14.68 9.35
C GLU A 197 -23.83 13.62 8.38
N LYS A 198 -23.18 14.06 7.30
CA LYS A 198 -22.34 13.16 6.50
C LYS A 198 -21.09 12.79 7.32
N PRO A 199 -20.55 11.56 7.20
CA PRO A 199 -19.30 11.19 7.82
C PRO A 199 -18.23 12.20 7.47
N ARG A 200 -17.65 12.80 8.51
CA ARG A 200 -16.52 13.70 8.33
C ARG A 200 -15.37 12.86 7.81
N LYS A 201 -14.92 13.14 6.59
CA LYS A 201 -13.66 12.59 6.09
C LYS A 201 -12.59 12.98 7.09
N ARG A 202 -12.04 12.00 7.80
CA ARG A 202 -10.87 12.24 8.65
C ARG A 202 -9.77 12.71 7.72
N LYS A 203 -9.16 13.86 8.03
CA LYS A 203 -7.95 14.27 7.34
C LYS A 203 -6.83 13.36 7.86
N PRO A 204 -6.37 12.36 7.09
CA PRO A 204 -5.34 11.44 7.55
C PRO A 204 -4.10 12.26 7.85
N LEU A 205 -3.51 12.00 9.02
CA LEU A 205 -2.27 12.63 9.45
C LEU A 205 -1.13 11.73 9.04
N MET A 206 -0.20 12.27 8.26
CA MET A 206 1.03 11.59 7.87
C MET A 206 2.21 12.30 8.54
N ILE A 207 3.11 11.49 9.11
CA ILE A 207 4.39 11.94 9.70
C ILE A 207 5.49 11.38 8.81
N ILE A 208 6.40 12.24 8.36
CA ILE A 208 7.52 11.86 7.50
C ILE A 208 8.80 12.02 8.31
N TYR A 209 9.56 10.93 8.44
CA TYR A 209 10.83 10.92 9.16
C TYR A 209 12.00 11.09 8.19
N ASP A 210 13.18 11.40 8.74
CA ASP A 210 14.46 11.46 8.02
C ASP A 210 14.47 12.43 6.83
N VAL A 211 13.65 13.49 6.90
CA VAL A 211 13.72 14.59 5.94
C VAL A 211 14.99 15.40 6.18
N ASN A 212 15.79 15.57 5.14
CA ASN A 212 17.00 16.38 5.23
C ASN A 212 16.64 17.81 5.69
N SER A 213 17.33 18.27 6.74
CA SER A 213 17.11 19.58 7.35
C SER A 213 17.26 20.78 6.41
N THR A 214 17.97 20.60 5.29
CA THR A 214 18.21 21.62 4.27
C THR A 214 17.02 21.80 3.32
N ILE A 215 16.13 20.81 3.21
CA ILE A 215 14.97 20.85 2.30
C ILE A 215 13.91 21.76 2.91
N LYS A 216 13.43 22.72 2.12
CA LYS A 216 12.35 23.61 2.53
C LYS A 216 11.01 22.89 2.47
N GLU A 217 10.07 23.37 3.26
CA GLU A 217 8.72 22.81 3.31
C GLU A 217 8.07 22.79 1.93
N ASP A 218 8.13 23.89 1.18
CA ASP A 218 7.57 23.98 -0.18
C ASP A 218 8.19 22.98 -1.17
N GLU A 219 9.51 22.76 -1.08
CA GLU A 219 10.23 21.79 -1.92
C GLU A 219 9.82 20.35 -1.55
N LEU A 220 9.64 20.07 -0.25
CA LEU A 220 9.13 18.78 0.21
C LEU A 220 7.69 18.53 -0.30
N MET A 221 6.82 19.55 -0.30
CA MET A 221 5.47 19.45 -0.86
C MET A 221 5.51 19.05 -2.33
N GLU A 222 6.42 19.66 -3.10
CA GLU A 222 6.60 19.39 -4.53
C GLU A 222 7.09 17.97 -4.79
N ILE A 223 8.07 17.50 -4.02
CA ILE A 223 8.56 16.12 -4.11
C ILE A 223 7.42 15.12 -3.82
N ILE A 224 6.65 15.35 -2.75
CA ILE A 224 5.51 14.47 -2.40
C ILE A 224 4.46 14.50 -3.51
N TYR A 225 4.19 15.67 -4.07
CA TYR A 225 3.26 15.84 -5.17
C TYR A 225 3.71 15.08 -6.42
N GLU A 226 4.95 15.25 -6.85
CA GLU A 226 5.48 14.61 -8.05
C GLU A 226 5.42 13.09 -7.96
N GLN A 227 5.71 12.53 -6.78
CA GLN A 227 5.73 11.08 -6.58
C GLN A 227 4.34 10.44 -6.52
N ASN A 228 3.31 11.17 -6.07
CA ASN A 228 2.03 10.55 -5.69
C ASN A 228 0.80 11.15 -6.40
N PHE A 229 0.86 12.41 -6.85
CA PHE A 229 -0.32 13.19 -7.20
C PHE A 229 -0.25 13.88 -8.56
N ALA A 230 0.93 13.91 -9.21
CA ALA A 230 1.14 14.59 -10.49
C ALA A 230 0.17 14.14 -11.60
N GLU A 231 -0.25 12.88 -11.59
CA GLU A 231 -1.19 12.32 -12.56
C GLU A 231 -2.67 12.57 -12.20
N ILE A 232 -2.96 12.95 -10.94
CA ILE A 232 -4.33 12.95 -10.38
C ILE A 232 -4.88 14.36 -10.23
N MET A 233 -4.05 15.34 -9.87
CA MET A 233 -4.47 16.72 -9.66
C MET A 233 -3.33 17.70 -9.93
N ALA A 234 -3.65 18.98 -10.14
CA ALA A 234 -2.64 20.02 -10.30
C ALA A 234 -1.99 20.42 -8.96
N LEU A 235 -0.73 20.88 -9.02
CA LEU A 235 0.08 21.25 -7.85
C LEU A 235 -0.59 22.34 -7.00
N ASP A 236 -1.21 23.34 -7.61
CA ASP A 236 -1.88 24.43 -6.89
C ASP A 236 -3.08 23.93 -6.07
N ILE A 237 -3.83 22.97 -6.63
CA ILE A 237 -4.97 22.33 -5.94
C ILE A 237 -4.45 21.50 -4.78
N PHE A 238 -3.35 20.77 -4.99
CA PHE A 238 -2.68 20.01 -3.94
C PHE A 238 -2.21 20.90 -2.79
N LYS A 239 -1.44 21.97 -3.07
CA LYS A 239 -0.94 22.92 -2.05
C LYS A 239 -2.07 23.62 -1.29
N LYS A 240 -3.20 23.90 -1.95
CA LYS A 240 -4.37 24.50 -1.30
C LYS A 240 -5.14 23.53 -0.40
N THR A 241 -5.10 22.24 -0.71
CA THR A 241 -5.85 21.21 0.03
C THR A 241 -5.04 20.55 1.13
N SER A 242 -3.72 20.51 0.97
CA SER A 242 -2.78 20.02 1.98
C SER A 242 -2.40 21.15 2.93
N SER A 243 -2.63 20.94 4.22
CA SER A 243 -2.13 21.82 5.27
C SER A 243 -0.99 21.12 5.96
N THR A 244 0.14 21.81 6.04
CA THR A 244 1.30 21.41 6.83
C THR A 244 1.30 22.15 8.16
N ASP A 245 1.57 21.42 9.24
CA ASP A 245 1.86 21.99 10.55
C ASP A 245 3.25 21.50 10.97
N SER A 246 4.26 22.35 10.77
CA SER A 246 5.63 22.08 11.17
C SER A 246 5.79 22.41 12.66
N ARG A 247 5.37 21.49 13.54
CA ARG A 247 5.67 21.60 14.97
C ARG A 247 7.15 21.37 15.20
N VAL A 248 7.86 22.45 15.47
CA VAL A 248 9.31 22.47 15.72
C VAL A 248 9.60 21.88 17.10
N ASP A 249 9.78 20.56 17.14
CA ASP A 249 10.76 19.94 18.02
C ASP A 249 11.87 19.42 17.10
N GLN A 250 13.15 19.62 17.44
CA GLN A 250 14.29 19.29 16.57
C GLN A 250 14.36 17.81 16.10
N LYS A 251 13.42 16.96 16.51
CA LYS A 251 13.30 15.55 16.13
C LYS A 251 12.04 15.20 15.31
N ILE A 252 11.11 16.12 15.09
CA ILE A 252 9.86 15.82 14.37
C ILE A 252 9.61 16.96 13.38
N ARG A 253 9.81 16.72 12.09
CA ARG A 253 9.41 17.66 11.04
C ARG A 253 8.29 17.09 10.17
N ALA A 254 7.23 17.89 10.10
CA ALA A 254 6.09 17.87 9.18
C ALA A 254 4.95 16.85 9.44
N LEU A 255 3.78 17.43 9.75
CA LEU A 255 2.46 16.80 9.74
C LEU A 255 1.73 17.17 8.45
N TYR A 256 1.20 16.19 7.72
CA TYR A 256 0.42 16.41 6.50
C TYR A 256 -1.03 15.96 6.67
N THR A 257 -1.95 16.66 5.99
CA THR A 257 -3.36 16.26 5.83
C THR A 257 -3.75 16.14 4.36
N THR A 258 -4.11 14.94 3.87
CA THR A 258 -4.54 14.73 2.47
C THR A 258 -5.84 13.93 2.33
N LEU A 259 -6.77 14.45 1.53
CA LEU A 259 -8.07 13.84 1.23
C LEU A 259 -7.93 12.53 0.44
N TRP A 260 -8.32 11.40 1.03
CA TRP A 260 -8.63 10.19 0.28
C TRP A 260 -10.08 10.28 -0.26
N LYS A 261 -10.23 10.09 -1.58
CA LYS A 261 -11.52 9.94 -2.25
C LYS A 261 -11.82 8.47 -2.46
#